data_AF-A0A1I7K5V5-F1
#
_entry.id   AF-A0A1I7K5V5-F1
#
_cell.length_a   1.000
_cell.length_b   1.000
_cell.length_c   1.000
_cell.angle_alpha   90.00
_cell.angle_beta   90.00
_cell.angle_gamma   90.00
#
_symmetry.space_group_name_H-M   'P 1'
#
loop_
_entity.id
_entity.type
_entity.pdbx_description
1 polymer ?
#
loop_
_entity_poly.entity_id
_entity_poly.type
_entity_poly.pdbx_seq_one_letter_code
_entity_poly.pdbx_strand_id
1 'polypeptide(L)' 'MYVIFRNQRLSYVEDFHGEEVLWITDPSQIHMEYMKFVGGYPNEYCIYLKDLSAEEQADIRKQINKKDI' A
#
# COMPACT_ATOMS: atom_id res chain seq x y z
N MET A 1 8.92 -3.79 -0.24
CA MET A 1 9.29 -2.81 -1.30
C MET A 1 8.66 -1.46 -0.94
N TYR A 2 9.13 -0.31 -1.43
CA TYR A 2 8.44 0.98 -1.21
C TYR A 2 7.90 1.54 -2.51
N VAL A 3 6.70 2.11 -2.45
CA VAL A 3 6.03 2.82 -3.55
C VAL A 3 5.58 4.20 -3.09
N ILE A 4 5.44 5.11 -4.04
CA ILE A 4 4.83 6.42 -3.84
C ILE A 4 3.39 6.35 -4.35
N PHE A 5 2.43 6.54 -3.45
CA PHE A 5 1.01 6.60 -3.78
C PHE A 5 0.46 7.89 -3.22
N ARG A 6 -0.13 8.74 -4.08
CA ARG A 6 -0.69 10.05 -3.70
C ARG A 6 0.29 10.91 -2.87
N ASN A 7 1.54 10.98 -3.35
CA ASN A 7 2.65 11.69 -2.70
C ASN A 7 3.06 11.17 -1.31
N GLN A 8 2.60 9.97 -0.93
CA GLN A 8 2.94 9.31 0.32
C GLN A 8 3.77 8.07 0.05
N ARG A 9 4.81 7.85 0.86
CA ARG A 9 5.61 6.62 0.81
C ARG A 9 4.89 5.54 1.59
N LEU A 10 4.60 4.41 0.95
CA LEU A 10 3.98 3.24 1.57
C LEU A 10 4.83 1.99 1.30
N SER A 11 4.72 1.00 2.17
CA SER A 11 5.42 -0.27 2.01
C SER A 11 4.55 -1.26 1.24
N TYR A 12 4.97 -1.63 0.05
CA TYR A 12 4.36 -2.72 -0.71
C TYR A 12 4.80 -4.07 -0.13
N VAL A 13 3.84 -4.86 0.32
CA VAL A 13 3.99 -6.20 0.91
C VAL A 13 2.79 -7.09 0.56
N GLU A 14 2.93 -8.39 0.73
CA GLU A 14 1.80 -9.32 0.78
C GLU A 14 1.35 -9.48 2.24
N ASP A 15 0.04 -9.51 2.49
CA ASP A 15 -0.50 -9.82 3.80
C ASP A 15 -0.45 -11.33 4.12
N PHE A 16 -0.94 -11.75 5.28
CA PHE A 16 -0.91 -13.16 5.70
C PHE A 16 -1.75 -14.10 4.81
N HIS A 17 -2.62 -13.54 3.96
CA HIS A 17 -3.44 -14.28 2.99
C HIS A 17 -2.85 -14.24 1.56
N GLY A 18 -1.68 -13.60 1.37
CA GLY A 18 -1.07 -13.41 0.06
C GLY A 18 -1.69 -12.26 -0.75
N GLU A 19 -2.48 -11.39 -0.12
CA GLU A 19 -3.06 -10.25 -0.80
C GLU A 19 -2.05 -9.10 -0.85
N GLU A 20 -1.91 -8.48 -2.01
CA GLU A 20 -0.99 -7.36 -2.19
C GLU A 20 -1.58 -6.08 -1.56
N VAL A 21 -0.80 -5.46 -0.67
CA VAL A 21 -1.22 -4.29 0.09
C VAL A 21 -0.14 -3.21 0.13
N LEU A 22 -0.59 -1.97 0.30
CA LEU A 22 0.26 -0.84 0.68
C LEU A 22 0.14 -0.61 2.19
N TRP A 23 1.16 -1.02 2.93
CA TRP A 23 1.24 -0.89 4.37
C TRP A 23 1.68 0.52 4.79
N ILE A 24 1.10 1.00 5.88
CA ILE A 24 1.41 2.28 6.52
C ILE A 24 2.89 2.38 6.93
N THR A 25 3.49 3.56 6.75
CA THR A 25 4.86 3.84 7.23
C THR A 25 4.94 5.10 8.11
N ASP A 26 3.90 5.92 8.10
CA ASP A 26 3.76 7.12 8.94
C ASP A 26 2.35 7.18 9.55
N PRO A 27 2.19 7.44 10.86
CA PRO A 27 0.87 7.48 11.51
C PRO A 27 -0.13 8.47 10.92
N SER A 28 0.30 9.54 10.26
CA SER A 28 -0.61 10.50 9.62
C SER A 28 -1.36 9.91 8.42
N GLN A 29 -0.86 8.80 7.86
CA GLN A 29 -1.44 8.13 6.69
C GLN A 29 -2.75 7.40 7.01
N ILE A 30 -3.12 7.23 8.29
CA ILE A 30 -4.42 6.62 8.69
C ILE A 30 -5.63 7.36 8.11
N HIS A 31 -5.45 8.63 7.72
CA HIS A 31 -6.49 9.47 7.14
C HIS A 31 -6.51 9.46 5.60
N MET A 32 -5.64 8.67 4.96
CA MET A 32 -5.68 8.50 3.50
C MET A 32 -6.93 7.73 3.07
N GLU A 33 -7.44 8.05 1.88
CA GLU A 33 -8.50 7.27 1.24
C GLU A 33 -8.06 5.81 1.06
N TYR A 34 -9.02 4.88 1.17
CA TYR A 34 -8.83 3.42 1.11
C TYR A 34 -8.05 2.78 2.26
N MET A 35 -7.55 3.58 3.21
CA MET A 35 -6.83 3.05 4.35
C MET A 35 -7.78 2.24 5.25
N LYS A 36 -7.43 0.99 5.52
CA LYS A 36 -8.21 0.05 6.35
C LYS A 36 -7.41 -0.37 7.56
N PHE A 37 -8.05 -0.34 8.72
CA PHE A 37 -7.51 -0.96 9.93
C PHE A 37 -7.62 -2.48 9.82
N VAL A 38 -6.52 -3.20 10.08
CA VAL A 38 -6.43 -4.66 9.93
C VAL A 38 -5.94 -5.41 11.19
N GLY A 39 -5.45 -4.67 12.20
CA GLY A 39 -4.70 -5.23 13.35
C GLY A 39 -5.49 -5.65 14.56
N GLY A 40 -5.02 -6.10 15.73
CA GLY A 40 -3.69 -6.42 16.28
C GLY A 40 -3.07 -5.29 17.12
N TYR A 41 -2.66 -4.20 16.48
CA TYR A 41 -2.05 -3.02 17.12
C TYR A 41 -2.55 -1.71 16.50
N PRO A 42 -2.51 -0.56 17.22
CA PRO A 42 -3.02 0.73 16.73
C PRO A 42 -2.36 1.29 15.46
N ASN A 43 -1.29 0.66 14.95
CA ASN A 43 -0.54 1.08 13.77
C ASN A 43 -0.66 0.10 12.60
N GLU A 44 -1.61 -0.84 12.64
CA GLU A 44 -1.80 -1.84 11.59
C GLU A 44 -2.89 -1.40 10.63
N TYR A 45 -2.45 -0.67 9.61
CA TYR A 45 -3.28 -0.15 8.53
C TYR A 45 -2.67 -0.47 7.18
N CYS A 46 -3.52 -0.77 6.21
CA CYS A 46 -3.09 -0.94 4.83
C CYS A 46 -4.17 -0.51 3.83
N ILE A 47 -3.73 -0.30 2.59
CA ILE A 47 -4.60 -0.14 1.43
C ILE A 47 -4.47 -1.42 0.60
N TYR A 48 -5.58 -2.10 0.35
CA TYR A 48 -5.58 -3.28 -0.52
C TYR A 48 -5.53 -2.86 -1.98
N LEU A 49 -4.62 -3.46 -2.77
CA LEU A 49 -4.49 -3.12 -4.19
C LEU A 49 -5.78 -3.40 -4.98
N LYS A 50 -6.52 -4.45 -4.62
CA LYS A 50 -7.80 -4.80 -5.28
C LYS A 50 -8.90 -3.74 -5.14
N ASP A 51 -8.78 -2.86 -4.14
CA ASP A 51 -9.76 -1.78 -3.90
C ASP A 51 -9.42 -0.51 -4.69
N LEU A 52 -8.23 -0.45 -5.29
CA LEU A 52 -7.78 0.69 -6.10
C LEU A 52 -8.24 0.57 -7.54
N SER A 53 -8.30 1.71 -8.24
CA SER A 53 -8.58 1.73 -9.68
C SER A 53 -7.48 1.00 -10.48
N ALA A 54 -7.82 0.55 -11.69
CA ALA A 54 -6.85 -0.11 -12.57
C ALA A 54 -5.65 0.78 -12.91
N GLU A 55 -5.85 2.10 -13.00
CA GLU A 55 -4.79 3.07 -13.25
C GLU A 55 -3.83 3.18 -12.06
N GLU A 56 -4.35 3.27 -10.84
CA GLU A 56 -3.55 3.30 -9.61
C GLU A 56 -2.76 2.00 -9.43
N GLN A 57 -3.40 0.84 -9.67
CA GLN A 57 -2.72 -0.46 -9.65
C GLN A 57 -1.58 -0.51 -10.68
N ALA A 58 -1.82 -0.04 -11.91
CA ALA A 58 -0.82 -0.03 -12.96
C ALA A 58 0.37 0.88 -12.62
N ASP A 59 0.14 2.02 -11.96
CA ASP A 59 1.23 2.89 -11.51
C ASP A 59 2.09 2.22 -10.43
N ILE A 60 1.45 1.60 -9.43
CA ILE A 60 2.15 0.82 -8.39
C ILE A 60 3.00 -0.30 -9.01
N ARG A 61 2.43 -1.04 -9.97
CA ARG A 61 3.11 -2.11 -10.71
C ARG A 61 4.35 -1.61 -11.48
N LYS A 62 4.28 -0.41 -12.06
CA LYS A 62 5.44 0.21 -12.72
C LYS A 62 6.56 0.53 -11.73
N GLN A 63 6.22 0.91 -10.51
CA GLN A 63 7.23 1.26 -9.49
C GLN A 63 7.95 0.03 -8.93
N ILE A 64 7.25 -1.09 -8.75
CA ILE A 64 7.86 -2.33 -8.27
C ILE A 64 8.77 -2.96 -9.34
N ASN A 65 8.37 -2.97 -10.61
CA ASN A 65 9.14 -3.58 -11.70
C ASN A 65 10.38 -2.77 -12.11
N LYS A 66 10.43 -1.48 -11.77
CA LYS A 66 11.57 -0.60 -12.09
C LYS A 66 12.82 -0.85 -11.22
N LYS A 67 12.71 -1.66 -10.16
CA LYS A 67 13.84 -1.94 -9.25
C LYS A 67 14.61 -3.22 -9.58
N ASP A 68 14.22 -3.92 -10.64
CA ASP A 68 14.93 -5.10 -11.17
C ASP A 68 15.81 -4.78 -12.40
N ILE A 69 16.10 -3.51 -12.67
CA ILE A 69 17.05 -3.02 -13.69
C ILE A 69 18.12 -2.17 -13.03
#